data_AF-A0A7C4CXF1-F1
#
_entry.id   AF-A0A7C4CXF1-F1
#
_cell.length_a   1.000
_cell.length_b   1.000
_cell.length_c   1.000
_cell.angle_alpha   90.00
_cell.angle_beta   90.00
_cell.angle_gamma   90.00
#
_symmetry.space_group_name_H-M   'P 1'
#
loop_
_entity.id
_entity.type
_entity.pdbx_description
1 polymer ?
#
loop_
_entity_poly.entity_id
_entity_poly.type
_entity_poly.pdbx_seq_one_letter_code
_entity_poly.pdbx_strand_id
1 'polypeptide(L)'
;MSQITNEIVQLISRDNVVGLATHRHLPHEKAIYMKHGRCGFSIDIMVEEAGSKKLYSVLVEVEAKPKKRTIENLMEVGGKVTYYLSMKTDKGIKITKKTSTYKNGEELFKQVEEVRQAFYRKYRELKMKVGAEPVKVEEEIFHMVGIEERDLYLGV
;
A
#
# COMPACT_ATOMS: atom_id res chain seq x y z
N MET A 1 -11.74 12.52 2.97
CA MET A 1 -10.85 11.44 2.53
C MET A 1 -9.53 12.07 2.08
N SER A 2 -8.39 11.52 2.47
CA SER A 2 -7.08 12.05 2.04
C SER A 2 -6.90 11.84 0.53
N GLN A 3 -6.31 12.82 -0.15
CA GLN A 3 -6.00 12.74 -1.58
C GLN A 3 -5.10 11.53 -1.90
N ILE A 4 -4.15 11.22 -1.00
CA ILE A 4 -3.24 10.07 -1.14
C ILE A 4 -4.03 8.76 -1.10
N THR A 5 -4.91 8.59 -0.10
CA THR A 5 -5.75 7.39 0.04
C THR A 5 -6.60 7.17 -1.20
N ASN A 6 -7.28 8.22 -1.67
CA ASN A 6 -8.13 8.13 -2.84
C ASN A 6 -7.34 7.75 -4.10
N GLU A 7 -6.15 8.31 -4.30
CA GLU A 7 -5.28 7.98 -5.44
C GLU A 7 -4.84 6.52 -5.44
N ILE A 8 -4.43 6.00 -4.28
CA ILE A 8 -4.04 4.58 -4.14
C ILE A 8 -5.24 3.68 -4.41
N VAL A 9 -6.40 3.96 -3.80
CA VAL A 9 -7.63 3.18 -3.98
C VAL A 9 -8.06 3.19 -5.45
N GLN A 10 -8.03 4.35 -6.11
CA GLN A 10 -8.36 4.47 -7.54
C GLN A 10 -7.39 3.68 -8.42
N LEU A 11 -6.08 3.67 -8.11
CA LEU A 11 -5.09 2.92 -8.86
C LEU A 11 -5.30 1.40 -8.70
N ILE A 12 -5.54 0.91 -7.49
CA ILE A 12 -5.84 -0.51 -7.21
C ILE A 12 -7.14 -0.94 -7.88
N SER A 13 -8.13 -0.06 -7.93
CA SER A 13 -9.48 -0.41 -8.36
C SER A 13 -9.68 -0.38 -9.88
N ARG A 14 -8.68 0.01 -10.69
CA ARG A 14 -8.86 0.08 -12.14
C ARG A 14 -9.21 -1.29 -12.72
N ASP A 15 -10.07 -1.30 -13.74
CA ASP A 15 -10.53 -2.54 -14.39
C ASP A 15 -9.41 -3.27 -15.11
N ASN A 16 -8.41 -2.54 -15.58
CA ASN A 16 -7.24 -3.05 -16.29
C ASN A 16 -6.07 -3.42 -15.36
N VAL A 17 -6.29 -3.47 -14.04
CA VAL A 17 -5.33 -4.11 -13.13
C VAL A 17 -5.35 -5.61 -13.38
N VAL A 18 -4.18 -6.18 -13.64
CA VAL A 18 -3.97 -7.60 -13.94
C VAL A 18 -3.10 -8.30 -12.91
N GLY A 19 -2.46 -7.55 -12.01
CA GLY A 19 -1.66 -8.11 -10.93
C GLY A 19 -1.51 -7.17 -9.74
N LEU A 20 -1.33 -7.76 -8.56
CA LEU A 20 -1.17 -7.08 -7.29
C LEU A 20 -0.19 -7.85 -6.40
N ALA A 21 0.66 -7.13 -5.67
CA ALA A 21 1.46 -7.70 -4.58
C ALA A 21 1.58 -6.75 -3.38
N THR A 22 1.65 -7.29 -2.17
CA THR A 22 2.05 -6.55 -0.97
C THR A 22 2.79 -7.45 0.02
N HIS A 23 3.74 -6.85 0.73
CA HIS A 23 4.64 -7.55 1.66
C HIS A 23 4.24 -7.43 3.13
N ARG A 24 3.13 -6.76 3.47
CA ARG A 24 2.84 -6.43 4.87
C ARG A 24 1.40 -6.63 5.31
N HIS A 25 1.30 -6.97 6.59
CA HIS A 25 0.06 -7.19 7.33
C HIS A 25 -0.24 -6.02 8.27
N LEU A 26 -1.44 -5.46 8.14
CA LEU A 26 -1.91 -4.30 8.92
C LEU A 26 -1.73 -4.41 10.45
N PRO A 27 -2.02 -5.56 11.11
CA PRO A 27 -1.83 -5.67 12.56
C PRO A 27 -0.37 -5.42 13.00
N HIS A 28 0.58 -5.88 12.18
CA HIS A 28 2.00 -5.72 12.46
C HIS A 28 2.42 -4.25 12.30
N GLU A 29 1.95 -3.57 11.25
CA GLU A 29 2.24 -2.15 11.01
C GLU A 29 1.68 -1.25 12.12
N LYS A 30 0.46 -1.54 12.60
CA LYS A 30 -0.14 -0.84 13.73
C LYS A 30 0.69 -1.02 15.00
N ALA A 31 1.18 -2.24 15.26
CA ALA A 31 2.06 -2.50 16.40
C ALA A 31 3.39 -1.74 16.31
N ILE A 32 4.03 -1.70 15.13
CA ILE A 32 5.26 -0.91 14.91
C ILE A 32 4.98 0.58 15.12
N TYR A 33 3.88 1.11 14.56
CA TYR A 33 3.51 2.51 14.70
C TYR A 33 3.32 2.91 16.17
N MET A 34 2.60 2.09 16.95
CA MET A 34 2.38 2.38 18.38
C MET A 34 3.67 2.42 19.20
N LYS A 35 4.73 1.72 18.77
CA LYS A 35 6.03 1.70 19.46
C LYS A 35 6.98 2.81 19.02
N HIS A 36 6.98 3.13 17.72
CA HIS A 36 8.03 3.97 17.12
C HIS A 36 7.52 5.26 16.49
N GLY A 37 6.20 5.43 16.38
CA GLY A 37 5.57 6.54 15.67
C GLY A 37 5.89 6.52 14.18
N ARG A 38 6.37 5.39 13.65
CA ARG A 38 6.75 5.22 12.26
C ARG A 38 6.24 3.90 11.75
N CYS A 39 5.67 3.90 10.57
CA CYS A 39 5.30 2.69 9.86
C CYS A 39 5.25 2.99 8.35
N GLY A 40 4.93 1.98 7.57
CA GLY A 40 4.77 2.13 6.14
C GLY A 40 4.42 0.80 5.51
N PHE A 41 3.91 0.89 4.29
CA PHE A 41 3.55 -0.26 3.47
C PHE A 41 3.95 -0.01 2.02
N SER A 42 4.09 -1.11 1.28
CA SER A 42 4.31 -1.08 -0.16
C SER A 42 3.28 -1.94 -0.88
N ILE A 43 2.84 -1.48 -2.04
CA ILE A 43 1.93 -2.20 -2.93
C ILE A 43 2.46 -2.08 -4.34
N ASP A 44 2.63 -3.22 -4.99
CA ASP A 44 2.92 -3.31 -6.41
C ASP A 44 1.63 -3.62 -7.18
N ILE A 45 1.39 -2.86 -8.25
CA ILE A 45 0.16 -2.88 -9.04
C ILE A 45 0.55 -3.00 -10.51
N MET A 46 0.22 -4.14 -11.11
CA MET A 46 0.43 -4.39 -12.54
C MET A 46 -0.83 -4.02 -13.30
N VAL A 47 -0.70 -3.15 -14.28
CA VAL A 47 -1.79 -2.63 -15.11
C VAL A 47 -1.51 -2.94 -16.57
N GLU A 48 -2.52 -3.37 -17.32
CA GLU A 48 -2.44 -3.53 -18.76
C GLU A 48 -2.97 -2.28 -19.47
N GLU A 49 -2.10 -1.55 -20.18
CA GLU A 49 -2.44 -0.36 -20.95
C GLU A 49 -1.94 -0.50 -22.38
N ALA A 50 -2.85 -0.37 -23.36
CA ALA A 50 -2.55 -0.46 -24.80
C ALA A 50 -1.75 -1.73 -25.18
N GLY A 51 -2.08 -2.88 -24.58
CA GLY A 51 -1.42 -4.16 -24.82
C GLY A 51 -0.04 -4.31 -24.15
N SER A 52 0.35 -3.37 -23.29
CA SER A 52 1.61 -3.42 -22.53
C SER A 52 1.33 -3.49 -21.02
N LYS A 53 2.10 -4.33 -20.31
CA LYS A 53 2.06 -4.40 -18.85
C LYS A 53 2.94 -3.31 -18.25
N LYS A 54 2.37 -2.52 -17.34
CA LYS A 54 3.06 -1.47 -16.58
C LYS A 54 2.98 -1.77 -15.09
N LEU A 55 4.15 -1.79 -14.45
CA LEU A 55 4.27 -1.95 -13.01
C LEU A 55 4.32 -0.59 -12.33
N TYR A 56 3.36 -0.35 -11.43
CA TYR A 56 3.33 0.77 -10.52
C TYR A 56 3.69 0.29 -9.12
N SER A 57 4.70 0.87 -8.51
CA SER A 57 5.08 0.59 -7.13
C SER A 57 4.73 1.78 -6.24
N VAL A 58 3.86 1.54 -5.27
CA VAL A 58 3.45 2.48 -4.24
C VAL A 58 4.24 2.21 -2.97
N LEU A 59 4.86 3.24 -2.42
CA LEU A 59 5.45 3.23 -1.08
C LEU A 59 4.80 4.33 -0.25
N VAL A 60 4.27 3.95 0.92
CA VAL A 60 3.73 4.90 1.89
C VAL A 60 4.58 4.84 3.15
N GLU A 61 5.07 6.00 3.58
CA GLU A 61 5.80 6.19 4.83
C GLU A 61 4.98 7.09 5.75
N VAL A 62 4.90 6.71 7.02
CA VAL A 62 4.18 7.45 8.04
C VAL A 62 5.14 7.82 9.16
N GLU A 63 5.03 9.05 9.64
CA GLU A 63 5.80 9.55 10.77
C GLU A 63 4.91 10.40 11.68
N ALA A 64 4.79 10.03 12.94
CA ALA A 64 4.17 10.82 14.00
C ALA A 64 5.04 12.04 14.31
N LYS A 65 4.41 13.21 14.49
CA LYS A 65 5.09 14.46 14.82
C LYS A 65 4.61 14.97 16.18
N PRO A 66 5.06 14.34 17.28
CA PRO A 66 4.67 14.78 18.60
C PRO A 66 5.22 16.17 18.91
N LYS A 67 4.38 17.02 19.51
CA LYS A 67 4.77 18.36 19.95
C LYS A 67 5.43 18.36 21.34
N LYS A 68 5.25 17.28 22.12
CA LYS A 68 5.78 17.11 23.47
C LYS A 68 6.87 16.04 23.47
N ARG A 69 7.84 16.17 24.38
CA ARG A 69 8.97 15.23 24.53
C ARG A 69 8.54 13.88 25.13
N THR A 70 7.49 13.87 25.93
CA THR A 70 6.88 12.67 26.54
C THR A 70 5.46 12.54 26.04
N ILE A 71 5.08 11.34 25.61
CA ILE A 71 3.78 11.02 25.02
C ILE A 71 3.39 9.66 25.60
N GLU A 72 2.18 9.56 26.14
CA GLU A 72 1.67 8.28 26.67
C GLU A 72 1.17 7.37 25.54
N ASN A 73 0.60 7.95 24.48
CA ASN A 73 0.03 7.22 23.37
C ASN A 73 0.25 7.92 22.01
N LEU A 74 0.97 7.25 21.12
CA LEU A 74 1.21 7.73 19.76
C LEU A 74 -0.04 7.76 18.87
N MET A 75 -1.12 7.07 19.26
CA MET A 75 -2.41 7.14 18.56
C MET A 75 -3.09 8.50 18.71
N GLU A 76 -2.75 9.28 19.73
CA GLU A 76 -3.32 10.63 19.94
C GLU A 76 -2.54 11.72 19.20
N VAL A 77 -1.41 11.34 18.60
CA VAL A 77 -0.48 12.25 17.95
C VAL A 77 -0.74 12.26 16.44
N GLY A 78 -0.86 13.47 15.88
CA GLY A 78 -0.87 13.70 14.45
C GLY A 78 0.53 13.63 13.83
N GLY A 79 0.58 13.61 12.51
CA GLY A 79 1.86 13.47 11.82
C GLY A 79 1.77 13.68 10.33
N LYS A 80 2.72 13.09 9.63
CA LYS A 80 2.90 13.19 8.18
C LYS A 80 2.80 11.83 7.53
N VAL A 81 2.13 11.77 6.39
CA VAL A 81 2.18 10.67 5.44
C VAL A 81 2.97 11.15 4.22
N THR A 82 3.92 10.34 3.78
CA THR A 82 4.65 10.53 2.53
C THR A 82 4.32 9.39 1.60
N TYR A 83 3.89 9.73 0.39
CA TYR A 83 3.55 8.78 -0.66
C TYR A 83 4.55 8.92 -1.80
N TYR A 84 5.02 7.77 -2.28
CA TYR A 84 5.80 7.66 -3.49
C TYR A 84 5.08 6.73 -4.44
N LEU A 85 4.87 7.20 -5.66
CA LEU A 85 4.46 6.38 -6.78
C LEU A 85 5.61 6.32 -7.74
N SER A 86 6.06 5.11 -8.05
CA SER A 86 7.03 4.90 -9.10
C SER A 86 6.45 4.04 -10.21
N MET A 87 6.87 4.32 -11.44
CA MET A 87 6.49 3.55 -12.62
C MET A 87 7.75 3.31 -13.45
N LYS A 88 7.96 2.05 -13.85
CA LYS A 88 9.02 1.72 -14.80
C LYS A 88 8.62 2.18 -16.20
N THR A 89 9.54 2.85 -16.88
CA THR A 89 9.37 3.33 -18.26
C THR A 89 10.57 2.88 -19.08
N ASP A 90 10.47 2.98 -20.41
CA ASP A 90 11.58 2.69 -21.32
C ASP A 90 12.82 3.59 -21.07
N LYS A 91 12.62 4.72 -20.39
CA LYS A 91 13.66 5.73 -20.09
C LYS A 91 14.13 5.70 -18.62
N GLY A 92 13.75 4.67 -17.85
CA GLY A 92 14.06 4.54 -16.42
C GLY A 92 12.83 4.66 -15.53
N ILE A 93 13.03 5.05 -14.26
CA ILE A 93 11.96 5.09 -13.24
C ILE A 93 11.42 6.51 -13.12
N LYS A 94 10.12 6.69 -13.38
CA LYS A 94 9.42 7.94 -13.08
C LYS A 94 8.88 7.88 -11.66
N ILE A 95 9.26 8.84 -10.81
CA ILE A 95 8.83 8.92 -9.41
C ILE A 95 8.01 10.17 -9.16
N THR A 96 6.85 10.01 -8.53
CA THR A 96 6.02 11.08 -7.99
C THR A 96 6.01 10.99 -6.48
N LYS A 97 6.31 12.10 -5.79
CA LYS A 97 6.27 12.21 -4.33
C LYS A 97 5.15 13.14 -3.90
N LYS A 98 4.33 12.72 -2.94
CA LYS A 98 3.33 13.58 -2.29
C LYS A 98 3.46 13.49 -0.77
N THR A 99 3.00 14.53 -0.09
CA THR A 99 2.97 14.60 1.36
C THR A 99 1.60 15.07 1.80
N SER A 100 1.07 14.47 2.85
CA SER A 100 -0.12 14.92 3.55
C SER A 100 0.09 14.83 5.05
N THR A 101 -0.85 15.35 5.83
CA THR A 101 -0.85 15.27 7.28
C THR A 101 -2.09 14.55 7.78
N TYR A 102 -2.00 13.98 8.97
CA TYR A 102 -3.13 13.38 9.69
C TYR A 102 -3.19 13.94 11.11
N LYS A 103 -4.38 14.00 11.69
CA LYS A 103 -4.62 14.61 13.00
C LYS A 103 -4.30 13.67 14.16
N ASN A 104 -4.54 12.38 13.98
CA ASN A 104 -4.30 11.34 14.98
C ASN A 104 -4.21 9.94 14.32
N GLY A 105 -3.79 8.94 15.10
CA GLY A 105 -3.67 7.56 14.65
C GLY A 105 -5.01 6.95 14.20
N GLU A 106 -6.13 7.34 14.77
CA GLU A 106 -7.44 6.84 14.34
C GLU A 106 -7.77 7.25 12.91
N GLU A 107 -7.58 8.52 12.56
CA GLU A 107 -7.73 9.03 11.20
C GLU A 107 -6.78 8.31 10.22
N LEU A 108 -5.52 8.13 10.64
CA LEU A 108 -4.53 7.42 9.84
C LEU A 108 -4.97 5.97 9.56
N PHE A 109 -5.29 5.19 10.59
CA PHE A 109 -5.60 3.77 10.42
C PHE A 109 -6.96 3.55 9.73
N LYS A 110 -7.90 4.50 9.83
CA LYS A 110 -9.10 4.49 8.99
C LYS A 110 -8.74 4.58 7.50
N GLN A 111 -7.82 5.48 7.13
CA GLN A 111 -7.35 5.61 5.75
C GLN A 111 -6.57 4.37 5.27
N VAL A 112 -5.77 3.76 6.15
CA VAL A 112 -5.06 2.51 5.81
C VAL A 112 -6.05 1.37 5.60
N GLU A 113 -7.10 1.27 6.42
CA GLU A 113 -8.14 0.25 6.25
C GLU A 113 -8.87 0.38 4.91
N GLU A 114 -9.15 1.61 4.45
CA GLU A 114 -9.73 1.84 3.11
C GLU A 114 -8.84 1.28 1.99
N VAL A 115 -7.52 1.52 2.05
CA VAL A 115 -6.55 0.94 1.10
C VAL A 115 -6.53 -0.58 1.19
N ARG A 116 -6.51 -1.14 2.42
CA ARG A 116 -6.50 -2.58 2.66
C ARG A 116 -7.73 -3.27 2.06
N GLN A 117 -8.91 -2.68 2.25
CA GLN A 117 -10.15 -3.21 1.69
C GLN A 117 -10.15 -3.16 0.17
N ALA A 118 -9.65 -2.08 -0.44
CA ALA A 118 -9.49 -1.98 -1.89
C ALA A 118 -8.54 -3.06 -2.41
N PHE A 119 -7.38 -3.22 -1.77
CA PHE A 119 -6.40 -4.27 -2.10
C PHE A 119 -7.04 -5.66 -2.07
N TYR A 120 -7.66 -6.06 -0.96
CA TYR A 120 -8.24 -7.41 -0.85
C TYR A 120 -9.44 -7.64 -1.75
N ARG A 121 -10.21 -6.60 -2.08
CA ARG A 121 -11.29 -6.70 -3.06
C ARG A 121 -10.72 -7.05 -4.44
N LYS A 122 -9.74 -6.29 -4.93
CA LYS A 122 -9.12 -6.55 -6.24
C LYS A 122 -8.30 -7.84 -6.23
N TYR A 123 -7.60 -8.14 -5.13
CA TYR A 123 -6.86 -9.39 -4.96
C TYR A 123 -7.75 -10.63 -5.13
N ARG A 124 -8.93 -10.66 -4.46
CA ARG A 124 -9.90 -11.74 -4.63
C ARG A 124 -10.47 -11.79 -6.05
N GLU A 125 -10.78 -10.64 -6.64
CA GLU A 125 -11.23 -10.54 -8.04
C GLU A 125 -10.23 -11.23 -8.99
N LEU A 126 -8.93 -10.91 -8.83
CA LEU A 126 -7.86 -11.48 -9.65
C LEU A 126 -7.66 -12.97 -9.39
N LYS A 127 -7.69 -13.42 -8.12
CA LYS A 127 -7.58 -14.85 -7.78
C LYS A 127 -8.67 -15.70 -8.45
N MET A 128 -9.91 -15.21 -8.45
CA MET A 128 -11.02 -15.87 -9.12
C MET A 128 -10.81 -15.95 -10.64
N LYS A 129 -10.26 -14.91 -11.27
CA LYS A 129 -9.96 -14.90 -12.71
C LYS A 129 -8.88 -15.91 -13.11
N VAL A 130 -7.90 -16.17 -12.24
CA VAL A 130 -6.81 -17.12 -12.51
C VAL A 130 -7.12 -18.55 -12.05
N GLY A 131 -8.32 -18.82 -11.52
CA GLY A 131 -8.73 -20.15 -11.06
C GLY A 131 -7.95 -20.66 -9.83
N ALA A 132 -7.31 -19.77 -9.06
CA ALA A 132 -6.60 -20.15 -7.86
C ALA A 132 -7.58 -20.39 -6.70
N GLU A 133 -7.43 -21.49 -5.96
CA GLU A 133 -8.24 -21.73 -4.76
C GLU A 133 -8.02 -20.60 -3.73
N PRO A 134 -9.09 -20.17 -3.04
CA PRO A 134 -8.98 -19.15 -2.01
C PRO A 134 -8.29 -19.74 -0.78
N VAL A 135 -6.96 -19.69 -0.74
CA VAL A 135 -6.21 -19.79 0.52
C VAL A 135 -6.74 -18.71 1.46
N LYS A 136 -6.93 -19.03 2.74
CA LYS A 136 -7.32 -18.03 3.73
C LYS A 136 -6.27 -16.92 3.72
N VAL A 137 -6.68 -15.72 3.37
CA VAL A 137 -5.83 -14.52 3.27
C VAL A 137 -4.98 -14.31 4.55
N GLU A 138 -5.48 -14.74 5.70
CA GLU A 138 -4.83 -14.67 7.00
C GLU A 138 -3.58 -15.57 7.13
N GLU A 139 -3.44 -16.58 6.27
CA GLU A 139 -2.32 -17.54 6.27
C GLU A 139 -1.19 -17.14 5.29
N GLU A 140 -1.44 -16.19 4.39
CA GLU A 140 -0.44 -15.72 3.41
C GLU A 140 0.44 -14.63 4.01
N ILE A 141 1.73 -14.92 4.21
CA ILE A 141 2.75 -13.94 4.64
C ILE A 141 2.98 -12.87 3.56
N PHE A 142 2.76 -13.25 2.30
CA PHE A 142 2.90 -12.42 1.11
C PHE A 142 1.68 -12.63 0.22
N HIS A 143 0.93 -11.55 -0.07
CA HIS A 143 -0.21 -11.62 -0.97
C HIS A 143 0.21 -11.18 -2.35
N MET A 144 0.21 -12.11 -3.30
CA MET A 144 0.51 -11.83 -4.69
C MET A 144 -0.43 -12.58 -5.63
N VAL A 145 -0.81 -11.92 -6.72
CA VAL A 145 -1.57 -12.51 -7.83
C VAL A 145 -1.23 -11.76 -9.12
N GLY A 146 -1.03 -12.48 -10.23
CA GLY A 146 -0.85 -11.88 -11.55
C GLY A 146 0.45 -11.09 -11.79
N ILE A 147 1.39 -11.12 -10.83
CA ILE A 147 2.76 -10.61 -10.96
C ILE A 147 3.70 -11.82 -10.91
N GLU A 148 4.65 -11.91 -11.84
CA GLU A 148 5.66 -12.97 -11.81
C GLU A 148 6.80 -12.57 -10.87
N GLU A 149 7.48 -13.54 -10.24
CA GLU A 149 8.58 -13.25 -9.30
C GLU A 149 9.70 -12.41 -9.93
N ARG A 150 9.99 -12.60 -11.22
CA ARG A 150 10.98 -11.81 -11.97
C ARG A 150 10.62 -10.33 -12.11
N ASP A 151 9.33 -10.02 -11.99
CA ASP A 151 8.81 -8.66 -12.10
C ASP A 151 8.84 -7.95 -10.73
N LEU A 152 9.00 -8.70 -9.64
CA LEU A 152 9.17 -8.15 -8.31
C LEU A 152 10.62 -7.70 -8.07
N TYR A 153 10.77 -6.64 -7.29
CA TYR A 153 12.06 -6.23 -6.74
C TYR A 153 12.40 -7.06 -5.50
N LEU A 154 12.47 -8.38 -5.62
CA LEU A 154 12.94 -9.30 -4.57
C LEU A 154 14.48 -9.33 -4.53
N GLY A 155 15.10 -8.18 -4.31
CA GLY A 155 16.53 -8.08 -3.96
C GLY A 155 16.64 -7.69 -2.49
N VAL A 156 17.15 -8.59 -1.65
CA VAL A 156 17.42 -8.35 -0.23
C VAL A 156 18.74 -7.59 -0.07
#